data_AF-A0A349K1Z5-F1
#
_entry.id   AF-A0A349K1Z5-F1
#
_cell.length_a   1.000
_cell.length_b   1.000
_cell.length_c   1.000
_cell.angle_alpha   90.00
_cell.angle_beta   90.00
_cell.angle_gamma   90.00
#
_symmetry.space_group_name_H-M   'P 1'
#
loop_
_entity.id
_entity.type
_entity.pdbx_description
1 polymer ?
#
loop_
_entity_poly.entity_id
_entity_poly.type
_entity_poly.pdbx_seq_one_letter_code
_entity_poly.pdbx_strand_id
1 'polypeptide(L)'
;MRPIVINIMHLALATYLSGASLSAQESKFAHPPGGWDSVYNGDVDPSMDGWDYDNGSDAWDGSTIGVGRPGGAGVFTDGDDAFLRIQDTGNPGNDPSNRKIFFTKDLTPVFSPGYSPLTEGVTMYFRTRVATRESGPLDNYSDGRRWPPLGDGYALHNGGKSVIGIWDQLYGGIVSFAPSTSYVNTALGDFTGGEGLVMNRLNGTFPSEEVDGDDTAGSANVLDVIPQDWMDVWVTLEADSSGGGTHRADIYLNGETVPRTFHLTSGINGDESYTYAVMGLGATPETGAVDIDFFLVKEGVYLPLPTKKLRITEMRRLASSNELMIQWKSSPGKLYNLRSELDPSNGDPAQWTIFNGQQGLGATPPKNTLLVPLPADERRFFVVGEFDAPPVIVLADDLESGVGGWATAINDPSGNTRWELGTPGATTGPLSGAEGSSNAWSTNLGDYGADSNISLRSPVLDMSAITEAELSFMAFRDADGVADIATVRFLRASDLVQLGAATPLDMTVFDVDWIKIRIPVVPEAIGQNVIIEWNFVSDGGVDAFSGLSIDNVQVSD
;
A
#
# COMPACT_ATOMS: atom_id res chain seq x y z
N MET A 1 -49.62 15.24 37.45
CA MET A 1 -48.44 15.87 36.81
C MET A 1 -47.41 14.78 36.58
N ARG A 2 -47.44 14.19 35.38
CA ARG A 2 -46.54 13.15 34.89
C ARG A 2 -46.27 13.46 33.41
N PRO A 3 -45.09 13.09 32.92
CA PRO A 3 -44.32 13.86 31.95
C PRO A 3 -44.80 13.64 30.51
N ILE A 4 -44.68 14.69 29.69
CA ILE A 4 -44.75 14.56 28.24
C ILE A 4 -43.36 14.15 27.78
N VAL A 5 -43.28 12.93 27.24
CA VAL A 5 -42.17 12.39 26.48
C VAL A 5 -42.04 13.23 25.21
N ILE A 6 -40.90 13.90 25.01
CA ILE A 6 -40.58 14.54 23.73
C ILE A 6 -39.74 13.55 22.92
N ASN A 7 -40.30 13.16 21.78
CA ASN A 7 -39.79 12.15 20.87
C ASN A 7 -38.61 12.71 20.07
N ILE A 8 -37.45 12.05 20.14
CA ILE A 8 -36.25 12.36 19.36
C ILE A 8 -36.44 11.71 17.98
N MET A 9 -36.83 12.50 16.98
CA MET A 9 -36.91 12.04 15.60
C MET A 9 -35.58 12.33 14.88
N HIS A 10 -34.86 11.25 14.57
CA HIS A 10 -33.97 11.05 13.42
C HIS A 10 -32.77 12.00 13.20
N LEU A 11 -31.75 11.86 14.05
CA LEU A 11 -30.37 12.16 13.68
C LEU A 11 -29.77 10.90 13.02
N ALA A 12 -29.59 10.91 11.69
CA ALA A 12 -28.92 9.82 10.98
C ALA A 12 -27.42 10.14 10.89
N LEU A 13 -26.61 9.17 11.31
CA LEU A 13 -25.15 9.23 11.41
C LEU A 13 -24.57 8.69 10.09
N ALA A 14 -23.75 9.48 9.40
CA ALA A 14 -23.00 9.03 8.24
C ALA A 14 -21.50 9.25 8.48
N THR A 15 -20.70 8.21 8.23
CA THR A 15 -19.23 8.21 8.25
C THR A 15 -18.74 7.92 6.84
N TYR A 16 -17.81 8.71 6.29
CA TYR A 16 -17.13 8.38 5.04
C TYR A 16 -15.74 9.04 4.95
N LEU A 17 -14.79 8.33 4.31
CA LEU A 17 -13.43 8.77 3.96
C LEU A 17 -13.34 8.97 2.44
N SER A 18 -12.53 9.94 2.02
CA SER A 18 -12.27 10.32 0.62
C SER A 18 -11.50 9.27 -0.19
N GLY A 19 -11.85 9.14 -1.46
CA GLY A 19 -11.19 8.29 -2.47
C GLY A 19 -12.26 7.68 -3.36
N ALA A 20 -12.02 7.60 -4.67
CA ALA A 20 -12.96 7.13 -5.70
C ALA A 20 -14.06 6.18 -5.18
N SER A 21 -15.31 6.57 -5.40
CA SER A 21 -16.52 5.89 -4.91
C SER A 21 -16.46 4.39 -5.13
N LEU A 22 -16.26 3.65 -4.03
CA LEU A 22 -16.59 2.24 -3.91
C LEU A 22 -18.11 2.10 -3.70
N SER A 23 -18.68 1.00 -4.19
CA SER A 23 -20.05 0.57 -3.86
C SER A 23 -20.20 0.44 -2.32
N ALA A 24 -21.43 0.37 -1.81
CA ALA A 24 -21.87 0.77 -0.47
C ALA A 24 -21.21 0.09 0.77
N GLN A 25 -20.15 -0.72 0.62
CA GLN A 25 -19.35 -1.25 1.71
C GLN A 25 -18.08 -0.42 2.00
N GLU A 26 -17.88 -0.09 3.27
CA GLU A 26 -16.71 0.65 3.76
C GLU A 26 -15.43 -0.20 3.63
N SER A 27 -14.53 0.18 2.72
CA SER A 27 -13.21 -0.43 2.47
C SER A 27 -12.50 -0.85 3.77
N LYS A 28 -11.86 -2.03 3.78
CA LYS A 28 -11.09 -2.50 4.94
C LYS A 28 -9.70 -1.89 5.00
N PHE A 29 -9.14 -1.52 3.87
CA PHE A 29 -7.83 -0.89 3.73
C PHE A 29 -7.95 0.57 3.31
N ALA A 30 -7.06 1.43 3.80
CA ALA A 30 -7.00 2.79 3.31
C ALA A 30 -6.50 2.80 1.86
N HIS A 31 -6.94 3.77 1.06
CA HIS A 31 -6.41 3.96 -0.28
C HIS A 31 -4.91 4.30 -0.21
N PRO A 32 -4.10 3.84 -1.19
CA PRO A 32 -2.70 4.25 -1.27
C PRO A 32 -2.59 5.76 -1.59
N PRO A 33 -1.44 6.40 -1.30
CA PRO A 33 -1.18 7.78 -1.70
C PRO A 33 -1.46 8.00 -3.19
N GLY A 34 -2.19 9.06 -3.51
CA GLY A 34 -2.61 9.36 -4.89
C GLY A 34 -3.79 8.55 -5.42
N GLY A 35 -4.33 7.59 -4.65
CA GLY A 35 -5.46 6.75 -5.07
C GLY A 35 -5.04 5.57 -5.96
N TRP A 36 -6.04 4.87 -6.50
CA TRP A 36 -5.85 3.72 -7.41
C TRP A 36 -5.75 4.19 -8.86
N ASP A 37 -4.93 3.52 -9.67
CA ASP A 37 -4.71 3.90 -11.06
C ASP A 37 -5.76 3.25 -11.98
N SER A 38 -6.19 2.02 -11.65
CA SER A 38 -7.34 1.36 -12.25
C SER A 38 -8.36 0.96 -11.19
N VAL A 39 -9.65 1.14 -11.47
CA VAL A 39 -10.77 0.88 -10.56
C VAL A 39 -11.88 0.16 -11.32
N TYR A 40 -12.28 -1.00 -10.82
CA TYR A 40 -13.55 -1.65 -11.16
C TYR A 40 -14.36 -1.86 -9.88
N ASN A 41 -15.63 -1.45 -9.87
CA ASN A 41 -16.48 -1.38 -8.67
C ASN A 41 -17.58 -2.45 -8.60
N GLY A 42 -17.60 -3.41 -9.53
CA GLY A 42 -18.59 -4.52 -9.53
C GLY A 42 -20.04 -4.13 -9.71
N ASP A 43 -20.33 -2.83 -9.87
CA ASP A 43 -21.67 -2.24 -9.97
C ASP A 43 -22.11 -1.99 -11.41
N VAL A 44 -21.25 -2.31 -12.37
CA VAL A 44 -21.46 -2.13 -13.80
C VAL A 44 -20.97 -3.34 -14.58
N ASP A 45 -21.64 -3.63 -15.70
CA ASP A 45 -21.18 -4.62 -16.68
C ASP A 45 -19.74 -4.30 -17.11
N PRO A 46 -18.78 -5.25 -17.04
CA PRO A 46 -17.39 -4.99 -17.41
C PRO A 46 -17.22 -4.39 -18.81
N SER A 47 -18.03 -4.81 -19.79
CA SER A 47 -17.97 -4.31 -21.16
C SER A 47 -18.32 -2.82 -21.29
N MET A 48 -19.06 -2.28 -20.32
CA MET A 48 -19.43 -0.87 -20.25
C MET A 48 -18.42 -0.03 -19.46
N ASP A 49 -17.47 -0.67 -18.76
CA ASP A 49 -16.39 -0.05 -17.99
C ASP A 49 -15.02 -0.24 -18.64
N GLY A 50 -15.02 -0.51 -19.95
CA GLY A 50 -13.83 -0.65 -20.77
C GLY A 50 -12.97 -1.87 -20.42
N TRP A 51 -13.59 -2.94 -19.93
CA TRP A 51 -13.01 -4.27 -19.96
C TRP A 51 -13.39 -4.94 -21.28
N ASP A 52 -12.40 -5.48 -21.98
CA ASP A 52 -12.58 -6.21 -23.22
C ASP A 52 -12.83 -7.69 -22.93
N TYR A 53 -13.62 -8.34 -23.78
CA TYR A 53 -13.84 -9.78 -23.76
C TYR A 53 -13.67 -10.39 -25.15
N ASP A 54 -13.37 -9.61 -26.20
CA ASP A 54 -13.05 -10.17 -27.52
C ASP A 54 -11.59 -10.64 -27.57
N ASN A 55 -11.28 -11.64 -26.75
CA ASN A 55 -9.96 -12.24 -26.62
C ASN A 55 -9.99 -13.74 -26.97
N GLY A 56 -8.81 -14.33 -27.17
CA GLY A 56 -8.69 -15.74 -27.57
C GLY A 56 -9.22 -16.75 -26.55
N SER A 57 -9.48 -16.31 -25.32
CA SER A 57 -9.98 -17.15 -24.23
C SER A 57 -11.49 -17.05 -24.08
N ASP A 58 -12.15 -15.95 -24.42
CA ASP A 58 -13.58 -15.76 -24.16
C ASP A 58 -14.53 -16.63 -25.02
N ALA A 59 -15.71 -16.94 -24.48
CA ALA A 59 -16.88 -17.38 -25.24
C ALA A 59 -18.20 -16.96 -24.58
N TRP A 60 -18.23 -15.77 -23.97
CA TRP A 60 -19.42 -15.16 -23.40
C TRP A 60 -20.38 -14.72 -24.51
N ASP A 61 -21.68 -14.98 -24.35
CA ASP A 61 -22.70 -14.57 -25.33
C ASP A 61 -23.35 -13.22 -25.00
N GLY A 62 -22.86 -12.53 -23.96
CA GLY A 62 -23.40 -11.26 -23.47
C GLY A 62 -24.58 -11.41 -22.52
N SER A 63 -25.00 -12.63 -22.17
CA SER A 63 -26.11 -12.84 -21.24
C SER A 63 -25.68 -12.93 -19.78
N THR A 64 -26.61 -12.52 -18.91
CA THR A 64 -26.54 -12.72 -17.47
C THR A 64 -27.07 -14.09 -17.08
N ILE A 65 -26.69 -14.55 -15.88
CA ILE A 65 -27.08 -15.84 -15.33
C ILE A 65 -28.62 -15.96 -15.25
N GLY A 66 -29.15 -17.09 -15.72
CA GLY A 66 -30.60 -17.35 -15.81
C GLY A 66 -31.27 -16.82 -17.08
N VAL A 67 -30.51 -16.21 -18.00
CA VAL A 67 -31.00 -15.72 -19.30
C VAL A 67 -30.20 -16.40 -20.41
N GLY A 68 -30.89 -16.91 -21.43
CA GLY A 68 -30.19 -17.49 -22.59
C GLY A 68 -29.58 -18.85 -22.29
N ARG A 69 -28.30 -19.03 -22.63
CA ARG A 69 -27.57 -20.28 -22.39
C ARG A 69 -27.06 -20.32 -20.95
N PRO A 70 -26.96 -21.50 -20.31
CA PRO A 70 -26.52 -21.60 -18.91
C PRO A 70 -25.17 -20.91 -18.65
N GLY A 71 -25.10 -20.15 -17.57
CA GLY A 71 -23.90 -19.39 -17.17
C GLY A 71 -23.96 -17.93 -17.59
N GLY A 72 -22.79 -17.29 -17.69
CA GLY A 72 -22.67 -15.90 -18.13
C GLY A 72 -22.09 -14.99 -17.03
N ALA A 73 -22.15 -13.69 -17.28
CA ALA A 73 -21.67 -12.67 -16.35
C ALA A 73 -22.75 -11.60 -16.13
N GLY A 74 -22.82 -11.04 -14.92
CA GLY A 74 -23.72 -9.93 -14.66
C GLY A 74 -23.59 -9.34 -13.26
N VAL A 75 -24.19 -8.17 -13.09
CA VAL A 75 -24.21 -7.43 -11.82
C VAL A 75 -25.38 -7.91 -10.97
N PHE A 76 -25.08 -8.30 -9.74
CA PHE A 76 -26.03 -8.74 -8.72
C PHE A 76 -25.91 -7.87 -7.47
N THR A 77 -26.82 -8.06 -6.52
CA THR A 77 -26.83 -7.33 -5.25
C THR A 77 -26.99 -8.26 -4.07
N ASP A 78 -26.30 -7.95 -2.97
CA ASP A 78 -26.38 -8.63 -1.67
C ASP A 78 -26.49 -7.55 -0.60
N GLY A 79 -27.73 -7.23 -0.20
CA GLY A 79 -28.01 -6.05 0.62
C GLY A 79 -27.85 -4.76 -0.19
N ASP A 80 -26.98 -3.86 0.29
CA ASP A 80 -26.66 -2.59 -0.38
C ASP A 80 -25.45 -2.70 -1.32
N ASP A 81 -24.75 -3.84 -1.32
CA ASP A 81 -23.56 -4.08 -2.12
C ASP A 81 -23.95 -4.59 -3.52
N ALA A 82 -23.32 -4.03 -4.55
CA ALA A 82 -23.41 -4.54 -5.92
C ALA A 82 -22.10 -5.26 -6.27
N PHE A 83 -22.18 -6.39 -6.98
CA PHE A 83 -21.01 -7.17 -7.36
C PHE A 83 -21.20 -7.83 -8.72
N LEU A 84 -20.09 -8.09 -9.40
CA LEU A 84 -20.03 -8.92 -10.59
C LEU A 84 -20.09 -10.38 -10.18
N ARG A 85 -20.98 -11.16 -10.78
CA ARG A 85 -20.89 -12.62 -10.77
C ARG A 85 -20.51 -13.12 -12.15
N ILE A 86 -19.55 -14.03 -12.20
CA ILE A 86 -19.17 -14.77 -13.40
C ILE A 86 -19.43 -16.25 -13.13
N GLN A 87 -20.12 -16.93 -14.06
CA GLN A 87 -20.43 -18.35 -13.96
C GLN A 87 -20.10 -19.06 -15.27
N ASP A 88 -19.18 -20.03 -15.18
CA ASP A 88 -18.96 -21.04 -16.21
C ASP A 88 -19.63 -22.35 -15.77
N THR A 89 -20.59 -22.82 -16.58
CA THR A 89 -21.34 -24.06 -16.32
C THR A 89 -20.75 -25.28 -17.03
N GLY A 90 -19.59 -25.12 -17.67
CA GLY A 90 -19.01 -26.04 -18.65
C GLY A 90 -19.68 -25.87 -20.01
N ASN A 91 -19.15 -26.52 -21.05
CA ASN A 91 -19.59 -26.28 -22.43
C ASN A 91 -21.07 -26.65 -22.69
N PRO A 92 -21.99 -25.67 -22.91
CA PRO A 92 -23.40 -25.94 -23.17
C PRO A 92 -23.74 -26.01 -24.67
N GLY A 93 -22.76 -25.91 -25.59
CA GLY A 93 -23.01 -26.00 -27.03
C GLY A 93 -21.96 -25.35 -27.93
N ASN A 94 -22.39 -24.62 -28.95
CA ASN A 94 -21.50 -23.97 -29.94
C ASN A 94 -21.24 -22.50 -29.55
N ASP A 95 -19.99 -22.04 -29.58
CA ASP A 95 -19.65 -20.65 -29.20
C ASP A 95 -20.38 -19.56 -30.03
N PRO A 96 -20.73 -18.41 -29.43
CA PRO A 96 -20.59 -18.08 -28.01
C PRO A 96 -21.55 -18.91 -27.14
N SER A 97 -21.09 -19.29 -25.96
CA SER A 97 -21.71 -20.35 -25.17
C SER A 97 -21.71 -20.16 -23.66
N ASN A 98 -21.24 -19.03 -23.12
CA ASN A 98 -21.11 -18.81 -21.67
C ASN A 98 -20.18 -19.81 -20.98
N ARG A 99 -19.03 -20.03 -21.62
CA ARG A 99 -17.88 -20.76 -21.10
C ARG A 99 -16.61 -19.93 -21.36
N LYS A 100 -15.54 -20.18 -20.61
CA LYS A 100 -14.26 -19.49 -20.70
C LYS A 100 -14.40 -17.97 -20.56
N ILE A 101 -15.32 -17.48 -19.74
CA ILE A 101 -15.66 -16.05 -19.70
C ILE A 101 -14.43 -15.27 -19.20
N PHE A 102 -13.87 -14.36 -19.98
CA PHE A 102 -12.56 -13.76 -19.66
C PHE A 102 -12.52 -12.29 -20.04
N PHE A 103 -12.37 -11.41 -19.05
CA PHE A 103 -12.32 -9.97 -19.23
C PHE A 103 -10.90 -9.44 -19.03
N THR A 104 -10.40 -8.64 -19.96
CA THR A 104 -9.08 -8.00 -19.92
C THR A 104 -9.21 -6.48 -19.86
N LYS A 105 -8.35 -5.82 -19.08
CA LYS A 105 -8.26 -4.36 -18.99
C LYS A 105 -6.86 -3.91 -19.37
N ASP A 106 -6.72 -3.17 -20.47
CA ASP A 106 -5.42 -2.60 -20.87
C ASP A 106 -4.91 -1.61 -19.80
N LEU A 107 -3.77 -1.95 -19.21
CA LEU A 107 -3.08 -1.13 -18.20
C LEU A 107 -1.96 -0.27 -18.81
N THR A 108 -1.62 -0.47 -20.08
CA THR A 108 -0.59 0.33 -20.78
C THR A 108 -0.86 1.83 -20.74
N PRO A 109 -2.11 2.33 -20.94
CA PRO A 109 -2.40 3.76 -20.80
C PRO A 109 -2.64 4.19 -19.34
N VAL A 110 -2.72 3.24 -18.40
CA VAL A 110 -2.96 3.48 -16.97
C VAL A 110 -1.65 3.73 -16.23
N PHE A 111 -0.64 2.91 -16.51
CA PHE A 111 0.68 3.02 -15.90
C PHE A 111 1.61 4.01 -16.61
N SER A 112 2.67 4.38 -15.92
CA SER A 112 3.78 5.16 -16.43
C SER A 112 4.34 4.51 -17.71
N PRO A 113 4.77 5.32 -18.71
CA PRO A 113 5.29 4.78 -19.96
C PRO A 113 6.48 3.83 -19.74
N GLY A 114 6.34 2.58 -20.21
CA GLY A 114 7.38 1.56 -20.10
C GLY A 114 7.39 0.80 -18.78
N TYR A 115 6.39 1.00 -17.91
CA TYR A 115 6.30 0.32 -16.63
C TYR A 115 6.02 -1.18 -16.76
N SER A 116 6.80 -1.98 -16.05
CA SER A 116 6.76 -3.45 -16.04
C SER A 116 6.28 -3.94 -14.66
N PRO A 117 4.97 -4.13 -14.43
CA PRO A 117 4.41 -4.39 -13.09
C PRO A 117 4.94 -5.66 -12.42
N LEU A 118 5.35 -6.67 -13.18
CA LEU A 118 5.95 -7.88 -12.61
C LEU A 118 7.44 -7.71 -12.28
N THR A 119 8.10 -6.71 -12.87
CA THR A 119 9.51 -6.39 -12.55
C THR A 119 9.65 -5.30 -11.48
N GLU A 120 8.89 -4.22 -11.63
CA GLU A 120 8.97 -3.00 -10.81
C GLU A 120 7.98 -3.01 -9.64
N GLY A 121 7.04 -3.96 -9.66
CA GLY A 121 6.07 -4.20 -8.61
C GLY A 121 4.68 -3.64 -8.90
N VAL A 122 3.66 -4.21 -8.26
CA VAL A 122 2.27 -3.79 -8.43
C VAL A 122 1.50 -4.08 -7.14
N THR A 123 0.55 -3.21 -6.85
CA THR A 123 -0.39 -3.38 -5.75
C THR A 123 -1.79 -3.64 -6.31
N MET A 124 -2.41 -4.72 -5.85
CA MET A 124 -3.79 -5.07 -6.17
C MET A 124 -4.63 -5.03 -4.89
N TYR A 125 -5.86 -4.57 -5.00
CA TYR A 125 -6.85 -4.72 -3.95
C TYR A 125 -8.17 -5.17 -4.58
N PHE A 126 -8.63 -6.34 -4.18
CA PHE A 126 -9.88 -6.89 -4.69
C PHE A 126 -10.69 -7.51 -3.57
N ARG A 127 -12.00 -7.65 -3.82
CA ARG A 127 -12.89 -8.39 -2.94
C ARG A 127 -13.64 -9.46 -3.72
N THR A 128 -13.49 -10.71 -3.30
CA THR A 128 -14.02 -11.87 -4.02
C THR A 128 -14.48 -12.98 -3.08
N ARG A 129 -15.33 -13.88 -3.58
CA ARG A 129 -15.75 -15.14 -2.95
C ARG A 129 -16.20 -16.15 -4.01
N VAL A 130 -16.30 -17.42 -3.62
CA VAL A 130 -17.04 -18.45 -4.37
C VAL A 130 -18.54 -18.17 -4.26
N ALA A 131 -19.22 -18.17 -5.39
CA ALA A 131 -20.66 -18.05 -5.45
C ALA A 131 -21.34 -19.37 -5.03
N THR A 132 -22.31 -19.26 -4.15
CA THR A 132 -23.18 -20.36 -3.73
C THR A 132 -24.63 -20.08 -4.08
N ARG A 133 -25.49 -21.09 -4.00
CA ARG A 133 -26.94 -20.88 -4.12
C ARG A 133 -27.53 -19.99 -3.03
N GLU A 134 -26.87 -19.88 -1.89
CA GLU A 134 -27.30 -19.00 -0.80
C GLU A 134 -26.95 -17.54 -1.11
N SER A 135 -25.84 -17.31 -1.81
CA SER A 135 -25.39 -15.97 -2.23
C SER A 135 -26.16 -15.38 -3.42
N GLY A 136 -27.01 -16.15 -4.10
CA GLY A 136 -27.81 -15.66 -5.24
C GLY A 136 -28.10 -16.71 -6.32
N PRO A 137 -28.69 -16.29 -7.46
CA PRO A 137 -29.03 -17.18 -8.55
C PRO A 137 -27.78 -17.79 -9.20
N LEU A 138 -27.92 -19.06 -9.61
CA LEU A 138 -26.94 -19.84 -10.37
C LEU A 138 -27.71 -20.74 -11.34
N ASP A 139 -27.30 -20.79 -12.60
CA ASP A 139 -27.77 -21.82 -13.52
C ASP A 139 -27.22 -23.19 -13.10
N ASN A 140 -27.85 -24.29 -13.54
CA ASN A 140 -27.26 -25.61 -13.34
C ASN A 140 -26.04 -25.80 -14.25
N TYR A 141 -25.19 -26.77 -13.95
CA TYR A 141 -24.15 -27.19 -14.88
C TYR A 141 -24.75 -27.55 -16.25
N SER A 142 -23.96 -27.41 -17.30
CA SER A 142 -24.33 -27.74 -18.69
C SER A 142 -24.81 -29.19 -18.88
N ASP A 143 -24.38 -30.10 -18.01
CA ASP A 143 -24.83 -31.49 -17.94
C ASP A 143 -26.14 -31.72 -17.15
N GLY A 144 -26.73 -30.64 -16.61
CA GLY A 144 -27.98 -30.63 -15.83
C GLY A 144 -27.81 -30.91 -14.33
N ARG A 145 -26.59 -31.17 -13.84
CA ARG A 145 -26.33 -31.38 -12.40
C ARG A 145 -26.46 -30.07 -11.63
N ARG A 146 -26.72 -30.23 -10.34
CA ARG A 146 -26.85 -29.12 -9.41
C ARG A 146 -25.48 -28.78 -8.82
N TRP A 147 -25.23 -27.49 -8.62
CA TRP A 147 -24.10 -26.98 -7.84
C TRP A 147 -24.08 -27.57 -6.43
N PRO A 148 -22.89 -27.90 -5.90
CA PRO A 148 -22.71 -28.33 -4.51
C PRO A 148 -23.11 -27.21 -3.53
N PRO A 149 -23.46 -27.55 -2.27
CA PRO A 149 -23.89 -26.55 -1.29
C PRO A 149 -22.85 -25.45 -1.01
N LEU A 150 -21.57 -25.81 -0.98
CA LEU A 150 -20.46 -24.90 -0.73
C LEU A 150 -19.99 -24.15 -2.00
N GLY A 151 -20.72 -24.29 -3.11
CA GLY A 151 -20.30 -23.74 -4.40
C GLY A 151 -19.12 -24.50 -5.00
N ASP A 152 -18.73 -24.05 -6.18
CA ASP A 152 -17.64 -24.62 -6.97
C ASP A 152 -16.77 -23.45 -7.41
N GLY A 153 -15.52 -23.50 -6.94
CA GLY A 153 -14.54 -22.42 -7.06
C GLY A 153 -13.83 -22.47 -8.40
N TYR A 154 -12.57 -22.09 -8.42
CA TYR A 154 -11.79 -22.11 -9.66
C TYR A 154 -10.30 -22.34 -9.40
N ALA A 155 -9.57 -22.88 -10.38
CA ALA A 155 -8.14 -23.13 -10.26
C ALA A 155 -7.31 -22.29 -11.24
N LEU A 156 -5.99 -22.38 -11.09
CA LEU A 156 -5.06 -21.82 -12.06
C LEU A 156 -4.89 -22.78 -13.21
N HIS A 157 -4.81 -22.24 -14.43
CA HIS A 157 -4.78 -23.05 -15.64
C HIS A 157 -4.02 -22.38 -16.78
N ASN A 158 -3.74 -23.18 -17.82
CA ASN A 158 -3.12 -22.74 -19.05
C ASN A 158 -1.85 -21.91 -18.79
N GLY A 159 -0.97 -22.40 -17.92
CA GLY A 159 0.26 -21.71 -17.54
C GLY A 159 0.01 -20.41 -16.77
N GLY A 160 -0.84 -20.45 -15.74
CA GLY A 160 -0.94 -19.44 -14.68
C GLY A 160 -2.09 -18.44 -14.78
N LYS A 161 -3.05 -18.63 -15.71
CA LYS A 161 -4.27 -17.81 -15.82
C LYS A 161 -5.30 -18.22 -14.76
N SER A 162 -6.08 -17.26 -14.26
CA SER A 162 -7.19 -17.56 -13.35
C SER A 162 -8.12 -16.35 -13.14
N VAL A 163 -8.82 -16.32 -12.01
CA VAL A 163 -9.92 -15.40 -11.71
C VAL A 163 -9.53 -13.95 -11.70
N ILE A 164 -8.51 -13.56 -10.94
CA ILE A 164 -8.01 -12.18 -10.85
C ILE A 164 -6.50 -12.22 -11.02
N GLY A 165 -5.94 -11.35 -11.87
CA GLY A 165 -4.49 -11.37 -12.10
C GLY A 165 -3.96 -10.21 -12.94
N ILE A 166 -2.65 -10.20 -13.14
CA ILE A 166 -1.92 -9.24 -13.97
C ILE A 166 -1.03 -10.02 -14.95
N TRP A 167 -1.21 -9.76 -16.24
CA TRP A 167 -0.24 -10.10 -17.28
C TRP A 167 0.65 -8.89 -17.57
N ASP A 168 1.95 -9.11 -17.55
CA ASP A 168 2.94 -8.12 -17.93
C ASP A 168 3.56 -8.50 -19.27
N GLN A 169 3.26 -7.70 -20.29
CA GLN A 169 3.75 -7.93 -21.64
C GLN A 169 5.25 -7.66 -21.78
N LEU A 170 5.82 -6.76 -20.95
CA LEU A 170 7.24 -6.42 -21.00
C LEU A 170 8.07 -7.52 -20.35
N TYR A 171 7.57 -8.09 -19.25
CA TYR A 171 8.16 -9.24 -18.59
C TYR A 171 7.88 -10.57 -19.33
N GLY A 172 6.69 -10.70 -19.92
CA GLY A 172 6.22 -11.92 -20.57
C GLY A 172 5.68 -12.96 -19.58
N GLY A 173 4.92 -12.54 -18.58
CA GLY A 173 4.39 -13.47 -17.56
C GLY A 173 3.09 -13.02 -16.88
N ILE A 174 2.43 -13.99 -16.23
CA ILE A 174 1.18 -13.78 -15.47
C ILE A 174 1.31 -14.24 -14.02
N VAL A 175 0.68 -13.51 -13.11
CA VAL A 175 0.36 -13.98 -11.75
C VAL A 175 -1.13 -13.78 -11.50
N SER A 176 -1.80 -14.84 -11.04
CA SER A 176 -3.24 -14.88 -10.82
C SER A 176 -3.61 -15.48 -9.47
N PHE A 177 -4.84 -15.21 -9.05
CA PHE A 177 -5.47 -15.64 -7.81
C PHE A 177 -6.89 -16.15 -8.09
N ALA A 178 -7.34 -17.15 -7.34
CA ALA A 178 -8.73 -17.59 -7.38
C ALA A 178 -9.25 -18.09 -6.02
N PRO A 179 -10.50 -17.77 -5.67
CA PRO A 179 -11.18 -18.47 -4.59
C PRO A 179 -11.55 -19.89 -5.06
N SER A 180 -10.99 -20.89 -4.41
CA SER A 180 -11.10 -22.30 -4.81
C SER A 180 -11.71 -23.15 -3.71
N THR A 181 -12.49 -24.15 -4.11
CA THR A 181 -13.05 -25.15 -3.19
C THR A 181 -12.33 -26.49 -3.34
N SER A 182 -12.55 -27.40 -2.40
CA SER A 182 -12.13 -28.80 -2.54
C SER A 182 -13.05 -29.62 -3.46
N TYR A 183 -14.19 -29.06 -3.89
CA TYR A 183 -15.05 -29.70 -4.88
C TYR A 183 -14.40 -29.60 -6.28
N VAL A 184 -14.60 -30.65 -7.08
CA VAL A 184 -14.17 -30.72 -8.48
C VAL A 184 -15.23 -31.43 -9.31
N ASN A 185 -15.68 -30.81 -10.40
CA ASN A 185 -16.58 -31.45 -11.37
C ASN A 185 -15.81 -32.20 -12.45
N THR A 186 -15.10 -33.26 -12.06
CA THR A 186 -14.27 -34.09 -12.98
C THR A 186 -15.01 -34.63 -14.19
N ALA A 187 -16.34 -34.70 -14.17
CA ALA A 187 -17.14 -35.11 -15.33
C ALA A 187 -17.10 -34.09 -16.48
N LEU A 188 -16.75 -32.83 -16.19
CA LEU A 188 -16.58 -31.75 -17.16
C LEU A 188 -15.09 -31.42 -17.43
N GLY A 189 -14.17 -32.04 -16.69
CA GLY A 189 -12.72 -31.85 -16.84
C GLY A 189 -12.10 -30.93 -15.79
N ASP A 190 -12.87 -30.55 -14.78
CA ASP A 190 -12.50 -29.63 -13.71
C ASP A 190 -11.51 -30.25 -12.70
N PHE A 191 -10.70 -29.39 -12.08
CA PHE A 191 -9.66 -29.73 -11.12
C PHE A 191 -9.53 -28.65 -10.04
N THR A 192 -8.79 -28.94 -8.96
CA THR A 192 -8.65 -28.02 -7.82
C THR A 192 -7.20 -27.62 -7.61
N GLY A 193 -6.97 -26.35 -7.29
CA GLY A 193 -5.68 -25.87 -6.79
C GLY A 193 -5.51 -26.03 -5.27
N GLY A 194 -6.51 -26.58 -4.57
CA GLY A 194 -6.64 -26.56 -3.11
C GLY A 194 -7.86 -25.77 -2.65
N GLU A 195 -8.21 -25.86 -1.36
CA GLU A 195 -9.31 -25.09 -0.76
C GLU A 195 -8.78 -23.82 -0.10
N GLY A 196 -9.32 -22.66 -0.47
CA GLY A 196 -8.87 -21.34 0.01
C GLY A 196 -8.69 -20.34 -1.13
N LEU A 197 -7.76 -19.41 -0.99
CA LEU A 197 -7.31 -18.54 -2.08
C LEU A 197 -6.05 -19.15 -2.71
N VAL A 198 -6.18 -19.70 -3.91
CA VAL A 198 -5.10 -20.34 -4.66
C VAL A 198 -4.40 -19.31 -5.55
N MET A 199 -3.12 -19.55 -5.83
CA MET A 199 -2.26 -18.68 -6.64
C MET A 199 -1.18 -19.53 -7.35
N ASN A 200 -0.39 -18.90 -8.24
CA ASN A 200 0.60 -19.61 -9.06
C ASN A 200 1.49 -20.51 -8.20
N ARG A 201 1.71 -21.75 -8.66
CA ARG A 201 2.61 -22.67 -7.95
C ARG A 201 4.02 -22.13 -7.93
N LEU A 202 4.77 -22.53 -6.92
CA LEU A 202 6.20 -22.31 -6.85
C LEU A 202 6.93 -23.43 -7.60
N ASN A 203 7.37 -23.14 -8.81
CA ASN A 203 8.12 -24.05 -9.69
C ASN A 203 9.44 -23.42 -10.18
N GLY A 204 10.27 -22.98 -9.24
CA GLY A 204 11.61 -22.43 -9.50
C GLY A 204 11.65 -20.94 -9.81
N THR A 205 12.82 -20.46 -10.23
CA THR A 205 13.15 -19.03 -10.38
C THR A 205 13.05 -18.52 -11.82
N PHE A 206 12.37 -19.27 -12.69
CA PHE A 206 12.14 -18.89 -14.08
C PHE A 206 10.65 -19.06 -14.40
N PRO A 207 10.06 -18.20 -15.25
CA PRO A 207 8.67 -18.38 -15.69
C PRO A 207 8.44 -19.79 -16.27
N SER A 208 7.25 -20.35 -16.04
CA SER A 208 6.93 -21.74 -16.39
C SER A 208 5.46 -21.89 -16.81
N GLU A 209 5.18 -22.85 -17.69
CA GLU A 209 3.81 -23.32 -17.96
C GLU A 209 3.30 -24.23 -16.83
N GLU A 210 4.20 -24.87 -16.07
CA GLU A 210 3.85 -25.81 -15.02
C GLU A 210 3.61 -25.09 -13.68
N VAL A 211 2.59 -24.22 -13.64
CA VAL A 211 2.21 -23.41 -12.48
C VAL A 211 0.71 -23.48 -12.14
N ASP A 212 0.00 -24.42 -12.75
CA ASP A 212 -1.44 -24.61 -12.71
C ASP A 212 -1.87 -25.52 -11.55
N GLY A 213 -3.15 -25.48 -11.17
CA GLY A 213 -3.65 -26.20 -9.99
C GLY A 213 -3.41 -27.72 -10.04
N ASP A 214 -3.51 -28.32 -11.22
CA ASP A 214 -3.35 -29.76 -11.47
C ASP A 214 -1.92 -30.20 -11.79
N ASP A 215 -0.97 -29.27 -11.90
CA ASP A 215 0.42 -29.59 -12.19
C ASP A 215 1.07 -30.38 -11.05
N THR A 216 1.84 -31.39 -11.47
CA THR A 216 2.61 -32.22 -10.53
C THR A 216 3.94 -31.58 -10.11
N ALA A 217 4.45 -30.64 -10.92
CA ALA A 217 5.68 -29.91 -10.63
C ALA A 217 5.44 -28.75 -9.67
N GLY A 218 6.50 -28.32 -9.00
CA GLY A 218 6.45 -27.25 -8.02
C GLY A 218 5.57 -27.53 -6.79
N SER A 219 5.47 -26.54 -5.92
CA SER A 219 4.64 -26.57 -4.71
C SER A 219 3.39 -25.71 -4.88
N ALA A 220 2.24 -26.21 -4.42
CA ALA A 220 1.01 -25.44 -4.40
C ALA A 220 1.12 -24.24 -3.45
N ASN A 221 0.66 -23.07 -3.89
CA ASN A 221 0.49 -21.90 -3.06
C ASN A 221 -1.00 -21.71 -2.77
N VAL A 222 -1.38 -21.99 -1.52
CA VAL A 222 -2.76 -21.90 -1.05
C VAL A 222 -2.78 -21.12 0.24
N LEU A 223 -3.57 -20.06 0.26
CA LEU A 223 -3.84 -19.28 1.45
C LEU A 223 -5.12 -19.81 2.10
N ASP A 224 -4.98 -20.33 3.33
CA ASP A 224 -6.08 -20.90 4.10
C ASP A 224 -7.10 -19.82 4.53
N VAL A 225 -8.30 -19.91 3.97
CA VAL A 225 -9.47 -19.03 4.16
C VAL A 225 -10.74 -19.82 3.85
N ILE A 226 -11.89 -19.32 4.30
CA ILE A 226 -13.21 -19.85 3.88
C ILE A 226 -13.58 -19.18 2.55
N PRO A 227 -13.54 -19.89 1.41
CA PRO A 227 -13.65 -19.26 0.10
C PRO A 227 -15.06 -18.75 -0.22
N GLN A 228 -16.08 -19.16 0.53
CA GLN A 228 -17.46 -18.67 0.40
C GLN A 228 -17.68 -17.32 1.12
N ASP A 229 -16.82 -16.97 2.06
CA ASP A 229 -16.90 -15.68 2.74
C ASP A 229 -16.28 -14.61 1.85
N TRP A 230 -16.85 -13.40 1.88
CA TRP A 230 -16.23 -12.25 1.23
C TRP A 230 -14.83 -12.00 1.79
N MET A 231 -13.84 -11.98 0.91
CA MET A 231 -12.44 -11.74 1.26
C MET A 231 -12.01 -10.38 0.72
N ASP A 232 -11.61 -9.47 1.59
CA ASP A 232 -10.88 -8.26 1.19
C ASP A 232 -9.39 -8.60 1.10
N VAL A 233 -8.83 -8.60 -0.11
CA VAL A 233 -7.47 -9.08 -0.38
C VAL A 233 -6.62 -7.95 -0.94
N TRP A 234 -5.69 -7.47 -0.13
CA TRP A 234 -4.62 -6.57 -0.58
C TRP A 234 -3.38 -7.39 -0.89
N VAL A 235 -2.82 -7.22 -2.09
CA VAL A 235 -1.64 -7.92 -2.55
C VAL A 235 -0.60 -6.90 -2.97
N THR A 236 0.61 -7.02 -2.42
CA THR A 236 1.79 -6.42 -3.04
C THR A 236 2.58 -7.52 -3.73
N LEU A 237 2.85 -7.32 -5.02
CA LEU A 237 3.56 -8.27 -5.87
C LEU A 237 4.81 -7.59 -6.42
N GLU A 238 5.96 -8.24 -6.33
CA GLU A 238 7.22 -7.75 -6.89
C GLU A 238 8.14 -8.91 -7.30
N ALA A 239 9.16 -8.60 -8.08
CA ALA A 239 10.20 -9.57 -8.44
C ALA A 239 10.87 -10.15 -7.18
N ASP A 240 11.11 -11.46 -7.16
CA ASP A 240 11.74 -12.12 -6.02
C ASP A 240 13.27 -12.07 -6.13
N SER A 241 13.89 -11.22 -5.32
CA SER A 241 15.35 -11.10 -5.24
C SER A 241 16.00 -12.12 -4.30
N SER A 242 15.22 -12.92 -3.56
CA SER A 242 15.74 -13.91 -2.60
C SER A 242 16.14 -15.24 -3.25
N GLY A 243 15.74 -15.46 -4.51
CA GLY A 243 15.90 -16.73 -5.21
C GLY A 243 14.90 -17.82 -4.80
N GLY A 244 13.81 -17.45 -4.12
CA GLY A 244 12.75 -18.37 -3.70
C GLY A 244 11.84 -18.80 -4.86
N GLY A 245 11.49 -17.86 -5.74
CA GLY A 245 10.71 -18.05 -6.96
C GLY A 245 11.03 -16.95 -7.99
N THR A 246 10.08 -16.66 -8.87
CA THR A 246 10.16 -15.49 -9.77
C THR A 246 9.65 -14.21 -9.11
N HIS A 247 8.63 -14.33 -8.25
CA HIS A 247 7.93 -13.21 -7.63
C HIS A 247 7.64 -13.49 -6.17
N ARG A 248 7.61 -12.42 -5.35
CA ARG A 248 7.13 -12.46 -3.98
C ARG A 248 5.78 -11.76 -3.93
N ALA A 249 4.79 -12.45 -3.37
CA ALA A 249 3.47 -11.90 -3.09
C ALA A 249 3.27 -11.81 -1.58
N ASP A 250 3.05 -10.60 -1.07
CA ASP A 250 2.65 -10.37 0.32
C ASP A 250 1.14 -10.11 0.34
N ILE A 251 0.38 -11.01 0.97
CA ILE A 251 -1.08 -10.99 0.99
C ILE A 251 -1.58 -10.57 2.37
N TYR A 252 -2.44 -9.56 2.39
CA TYR A 252 -3.08 -9.02 3.59
C TYR A 252 -4.59 -9.22 3.46
N LEU A 253 -5.21 -9.77 4.50
CA LEU A 253 -6.64 -10.09 4.48
C LEU A 253 -7.42 -9.18 5.42
N ASN A 254 -8.59 -8.75 4.97
CA ASN A 254 -9.65 -8.22 5.85
C ASN A 254 -9.21 -7.07 6.78
N GLY A 255 -8.30 -6.21 6.31
CA GLY A 255 -7.78 -5.06 7.07
C GLY A 255 -6.53 -5.35 7.93
N GLU A 256 -5.95 -6.55 7.84
CA GLU A 256 -4.70 -6.91 8.52
C GLU A 256 -3.50 -6.15 7.93
N THR A 257 -2.52 -5.79 8.75
CA THR A 257 -1.30 -5.08 8.30
C THR A 257 -0.05 -5.97 8.33
N VAL A 258 -0.22 -7.24 8.67
CA VAL A 258 0.85 -8.24 8.66
C VAL A 258 0.57 -9.19 7.51
N PRO A 259 1.49 -9.34 6.55
CA PRO A 259 1.24 -10.16 5.39
C PRO A 259 1.42 -11.64 5.69
N ARG A 260 0.83 -12.46 4.82
CA ARG A 260 1.27 -13.82 4.55
C ARG A 260 2.05 -13.78 3.24
N THR A 261 3.34 -14.11 3.33
CA THR A 261 4.28 -14.05 2.20
C THR A 261 4.29 -15.38 1.45
N PHE A 262 4.19 -15.30 0.13
CA PHE A 262 4.32 -16.42 -0.80
C PHE A 262 5.39 -16.12 -1.84
N HIS A 263 6.16 -17.15 -2.20
CA HIS A 263 7.04 -17.12 -3.35
C HIS A 263 6.34 -17.85 -4.49
N LEU A 264 6.26 -17.21 -5.65
CA LEU A 264 5.49 -17.65 -6.80
C LEU A 264 6.39 -17.84 -8.03
N THR A 265 6.01 -18.76 -8.92
CA THR A 265 6.53 -18.81 -10.28
C THR A 265 5.49 -18.26 -11.24
N SER A 266 5.82 -17.21 -11.98
CA SER A 266 4.91 -16.62 -12.96
C SER A 266 4.63 -17.61 -14.08
N GLY A 267 3.39 -17.59 -14.53
CA GLY A 267 2.98 -18.23 -15.77
C GLY A 267 3.57 -17.54 -17.00
N ILE A 268 3.46 -18.17 -18.17
CA ILE A 268 3.99 -17.62 -19.45
C ILE A 268 2.94 -17.39 -20.53
N ASN A 269 1.66 -17.62 -20.23
CA ASN A 269 0.59 -17.51 -21.22
C ASN A 269 -0.26 -16.26 -20.96
N GLY A 270 -0.22 -15.33 -21.90
CA GLY A 270 -1.14 -14.19 -22.00
C GLY A 270 -2.20 -14.41 -23.09
N ASP A 271 -3.19 -13.53 -23.16
CA ASP A 271 -4.21 -13.49 -24.23
C ASP A 271 -4.15 -12.24 -25.10
N GLU A 272 -3.38 -11.23 -24.66
CA GLU A 272 -3.26 -9.94 -25.31
C GLU A 272 -1.81 -9.61 -25.62
N SER A 273 -1.60 -8.65 -26.52
CA SER A 273 -0.28 -8.13 -26.87
C SER A 273 0.14 -6.92 -26.03
N TYR A 274 -0.55 -6.63 -24.93
CA TYR A 274 -0.35 -5.48 -24.04
C TYR A 274 -0.42 -5.93 -22.58
N THR A 275 0.04 -5.09 -21.65
CA THR A 275 -0.04 -5.37 -20.20
C THR A 275 -1.48 -5.19 -19.73
N TYR A 276 -2.05 -6.16 -19.00
CA TYR A 276 -3.47 -6.11 -18.61
C TYR A 276 -3.76 -6.68 -17.23
N ALA A 277 -4.84 -6.19 -16.63
CA ALA A 277 -5.53 -6.83 -15.53
C ALA A 277 -6.61 -7.79 -16.05
N VAL A 278 -6.90 -8.86 -15.32
CA VAL A 278 -7.89 -9.86 -15.72
C VAL A 278 -8.94 -10.13 -14.65
N MET A 279 -10.18 -10.35 -15.09
CA MET A 279 -11.28 -10.94 -14.31
C MET A 279 -11.95 -12.05 -15.14
N GLY A 280 -12.05 -13.29 -14.65
CA GLY A 280 -12.71 -14.33 -15.46
C GLY A 280 -12.67 -15.77 -14.95
N LEU A 281 -13.15 -16.67 -15.78
CA LEU A 281 -13.11 -18.13 -15.65
C LEU A 281 -12.73 -18.68 -17.04
N GLY A 282 -11.47 -18.51 -17.45
CA GLY A 282 -11.04 -18.62 -18.85
C GLY A 282 -10.68 -20.03 -19.37
N ALA A 283 -10.90 -21.09 -18.61
CA ALA A 283 -10.40 -22.43 -18.91
C ALA A 283 -11.40 -23.23 -19.75
N THR A 284 -10.86 -24.02 -20.68
CA THR A 284 -11.70 -24.91 -21.49
C THR A 284 -12.42 -25.98 -20.67
N PRO A 285 -11.75 -26.71 -19.76
CA PRO A 285 -12.34 -27.87 -19.10
C PRO A 285 -12.93 -27.59 -17.71
N GLU A 286 -12.69 -26.42 -17.12
CA GLU A 286 -13.14 -26.12 -15.76
C GLU A 286 -14.56 -25.54 -15.74
N THR A 287 -15.16 -25.61 -14.56
CA THR A 287 -16.41 -24.93 -14.23
C THR A 287 -16.19 -24.13 -12.96
N GLY A 288 -16.96 -23.05 -12.78
CA GLY A 288 -16.80 -22.24 -11.58
C GLY A 288 -17.82 -21.13 -11.51
N ALA A 289 -18.07 -20.64 -10.30
CA ALA A 289 -18.87 -19.44 -10.09
C ALA A 289 -18.25 -18.59 -9.00
N VAL A 290 -17.93 -17.34 -9.33
CA VAL A 290 -17.24 -16.41 -8.44
C VAL A 290 -17.94 -15.06 -8.43
N ASP A 291 -17.90 -14.42 -7.26
CA ASP A 291 -18.34 -13.05 -7.09
C ASP A 291 -17.11 -12.14 -6.95
N ILE A 292 -17.15 -10.97 -7.58
CA ILE A 292 -16.14 -9.92 -7.51
C ILE A 292 -16.85 -8.61 -7.22
N ASP A 293 -16.65 -8.06 -6.02
CA ASP A 293 -17.20 -6.77 -5.61
C ASP A 293 -16.39 -5.63 -6.22
N PHE A 294 -15.07 -5.66 -6.11
CA PHE A 294 -14.21 -4.69 -6.79
C PHE A 294 -12.86 -5.30 -7.14
N PHE A 295 -12.17 -4.66 -8.09
CA PHE A 295 -10.77 -4.93 -8.41
C PHE A 295 -10.04 -3.63 -8.75
N LEU A 296 -9.06 -3.30 -7.90
CA LEU A 296 -8.30 -2.07 -7.94
C LEU A 296 -6.83 -2.40 -8.17
N VAL A 297 -6.16 -1.59 -8.99
CA VAL A 297 -4.76 -1.80 -9.35
C VAL A 297 -3.99 -0.49 -9.23
N LYS A 298 -2.78 -0.57 -8.69
CA LYS A 298 -1.84 0.55 -8.60
C LYS A 298 -0.43 0.14 -8.99
N GLU A 299 0.20 0.98 -9.79
CA GLU A 299 1.63 0.93 -10.14
C GLU A 299 2.49 1.01 -8.88
N GLY A 300 3.38 0.04 -8.65
CA GLY A 300 4.32 0.01 -7.52
C GLY A 300 3.80 -0.74 -6.28
N VAL A 301 4.68 -0.86 -5.28
CA VAL A 301 4.42 -1.58 -4.02
C VAL A 301 3.99 -0.62 -2.92
N TYR A 302 2.74 -0.75 -2.46
CA TYR A 302 2.16 0.03 -1.38
C TYR A 302 1.67 -0.89 -0.28
N LEU A 303 2.22 -0.74 0.92
CA LEU A 303 1.77 -1.49 2.09
C LEU A 303 0.38 -1.01 2.54
N PRO A 304 -0.51 -1.91 2.95
CA PRO A 304 -1.83 -1.51 3.42
C PRO A 304 -1.71 -0.76 4.74
N LEU A 305 -2.34 0.41 4.79
CA LEU A 305 -2.65 1.07 6.05
C LEU A 305 -4.05 0.62 6.50
N PRO A 306 -4.24 0.27 7.77
CA PRO A 306 -5.56 -0.13 8.25
C PRO A 306 -6.50 1.07 8.10
N THR A 307 -7.77 0.85 7.71
CA THR A 307 -8.77 1.91 7.81
C THR A 307 -8.95 2.28 9.29
N LYS A 308 -8.24 3.30 9.75
CA LYS A 308 -8.50 3.89 11.05
C LYS A 308 -9.80 4.66 10.91
N LYS A 309 -10.92 3.97 11.16
CA LYS A 309 -12.25 4.60 11.10
C LYS A 309 -12.33 5.67 12.18
N LEU A 310 -12.21 6.93 11.76
CA LEU A 310 -12.53 8.06 12.60
C LEU A 310 -14.02 8.01 12.91
N ARG A 311 -14.37 7.68 14.15
CA ARG A 311 -15.76 7.65 14.61
C ARG A 311 -16.05 8.82 15.54
N ILE A 312 -17.10 9.58 15.24
CA ILE A 312 -17.78 10.38 16.26
C ILE A 312 -18.26 9.41 17.34
N THR A 313 -17.62 9.47 18.51
CA THR A 313 -17.93 8.63 19.66
C THR A 313 -19.10 9.17 20.47
N GLU A 314 -19.38 10.47 20.38
CA GLU A 314 -20.52 11.08 21.06
C GLU A 314 -20.98 12.35 20.33
N MET A 315 -22.29 12.54 20.23
CA MET A 315 -22.91 13.79 19.79
C MET A 315 -24.13 14.07 20.67
N ARG A 316 -24.14 15.19 21.40
CA ARG A 316 -25.27 15.55 22.27
C ARG A 316 -25.41 17.05 22.46
N ARG A 317 -26.65 17.51 22.63
CA ARG A 317 -26.94 18.90 23.04
C ARG A 317 -26.64 19.08 24.53
N LEU A 318 -25.94 20.16 24.88
CA LEU A 318 -25.71 20.58 26.25
C LEU A 318 -26.85 21.50 26.71
N ALA A 319 -27.66 21.03 27.66
CA ALA A 319 -28.82 21.75 28.17
C ALA A 319 -28.46 23.07 28.88
N SER A 320 -27.23 23.19 29.38
CA SER A 320 -26.72 24.38 30.09
C SER A 320 -26.33 25.55 29.18
N SER A 321 -25.99 25.29 27.92
CA SER A 321 -25.39 26.29 27.02
C SER A 321 -26.00 26.36 25.62
N ASN A 322 -26.97 25.50 25.29
CA ASN A 322 -27.56 25.40 23.95
C ASN A 322 -26.52 25.13 22.84
N GLU A 323 -25.44 24.42 23.19
CA GLU A 323 -24.40 23.97 22.27
C GLU A 323 -24.59 22.50 21.92
N LEU A 324 -24.08 22.11 20.77
CA LEU A 324 -23.90 20.71 20.37
C LEU A 324 -22.45 20.31 20.67
N MET A 325 -22.28 19.31 21.51
CA MET A 325 -21.00 18.67 21.75
C MET A 325 -20.81 17.53 20.76
N ILE A 326 -19.65 17.50 20.10
CA ILE A 326 -19.23 16.44 19.18
C ILE A 326 -17.87 15.93 19.66
N GLN A 327 -17.74 14.61 19.86
CA GLN A 327 -16.49 13.98 20.28
C GLN A 327 -16.13 12.83 19.35
N TRP A 328 -14.85 12.69 19.05
CA TRP A 328 -14.31 11.59 18.24
C TRP A 328 -12.98 11.07 18.81
N LYS A 329 -12.59 9.85 18.45
CA LYS A 329 -11.25 9.33 18.77
C LYS A 329 -10.21 10.15 18.03
N SER A 330 -9.14 10.53 18.71
CA SER A 330 -8.09 11.38 18.17
C SER A 330 -6.74 10.67 18.20
N SER A 331 -5.95 10.87 17.15
CA SER A 331 -4.62 10.27 16.98
C SER A 331 -3.55 11.39 16.96
N PRO A 332 -2.37 11.19 17.58
CA PRO A 332 -1.25 12.12 17.40
C PRO A 332 -0.94 12.34 15.91
N GLY A 333 -0.43 13.52 15.55
CA GLY A 333 -0.05 13.85 14.16
C GLY A 333 -1.21 14.12 13.20
N LYS A 334 -2.47 14.12 13.66
CA LYS A 334 -3.65 14.36 12.80
C LYS A 334 -4.24 15.76 12.97
N LEU A 335 -4.86 16.24 11.91
CA LEU A 335 -5.76 17.39 11.89
C LEU A 335 -7.19 16.95 11.54
N TYR A 336 -8.16 17.74 11.99
CA TYR A 336 -9.58 17.44 11.80
C TYR A 336 -10.36 18.62 11.21
N ASN A 337 -11.28 18.33 10.30
CA ASN A 337 -12.27 19.28 9.80
C ASN A 337 -13.68 18.82 10.21
N LEU A 338 -14.51 19.73 10.72
CA LEU A 338 -15.95 19.48 10.85
C LEU A 338 -16.67 20.08 9.65
N ARG A 339 -17.38 19.23 8.91
CA ARG A 339 -18.22 19.64 7.78
C ARG A 339 -19.68 19.32 8.07
N SER A 340 -20.58 19.99 7.36
CA SER A 340 -22.02 19.74 7.53
C SER A 340 -22.81 20.02 6.26
N GLU A 341 -23.96 19.35 6.13
CA GLU A 341 -24.92 19.58 5.06
C GLU A 341 -26.36 19.34 5.57
N LEU A 342 -27.36 19.92 4.90
CA LEU A 342 -28.78 19.71 5.22
C LEU A 342 -29.34 18.45 4.57
N ASP A 343 -28.85 18.12 3.37
CA ASP A 343 -29.23 16.93 2.60
C ASP A 343 -27.97 16.14 2.25
N PRO A 344 -27.77 14.93 2.81
CA PRO A 344 -26.55 14.16 2.57
C PRO A 344 -26.40 13.67 1.13
N SER A 345 -27.44 13.81 0.29
CA SER A 345 -27.35 13.51 -1.15
C SER A 345 -26.68 14.62 -1.98
N ASN A 346 -26.39 15.79 -1.39
CA ASN A 346 -25.77 16.94 -2.07
C ASN A 346 -24.26 16.79 -2.39
N GLY A 347 -23.79 15.55 -2.56
CA GLY A 347 -22.41 15.22 -2.90
C GLY A 347 -21.61 14.64 -1.74
N ASP A 348 -20.35 14.32 -2.04
CA ASP A 348 -19.42 13.66 -1.11
C ASP A 348 -19.26 14.45 0.21
N PRO A 349 -19.45 13.81 1.38
CA PRO A 349 -19.19 14.41 2.70
C PRO A 349 -17.82 15.09 2.85
N ALA A 350 -16.79 14.60 2.14
CA ALA A 350 -15.47 15.24 2.13
C ALA A 350 -15.49 16.65 1.51
N GLN A 351 -16.46 16.92 0.64
CA GLN A 351 -16.67 18.19 -0.06
C GLN A 351 -17.75 19.07 0.58
N TRP A 352 -18.46 18.58 1.60
CA TRP A 352 -19.44 19.39 2.33
C TRP A 352 -18.80 20.65 2.92
N THR A 353 -19.59 21.70 3.09
CA THR A 353 -19.09 22.98 3.58
C THR A 353 -18.51 22.85 4.99
N ILE A 354 -17.35 23.48 5.24
CA ILE A 354 -16.79 23.58 6.60
C ILE A 354 -17.83 24.23 7.51
N PHE A 355 -18.23 23.53 8.56
CA PHE A 355 -19.22 24.05 9.48
C PHE A 355 -18.58 25.09 10.39
N ASN A 356 -19.11 26.31 10.41
CA ASN A 356 -18.68 27.39 11.31
C ASN A 356 -17.15 27.60 11.37
N GLY A 357 -16.44 27.43 10.25
CA GLY A 357 -14.99 27.63 10.18
C GLY A 357 -14.15 26.59 10.94
N GLN A 358 -14.73 25.45 11.33
CA GLN A 358 -14.07 24.38 12.08
C GLN A 358 -13.15 23.54 11.18
N GLN A 359 -12.06 24.14 10.73
CA GLN A 359 -11.03 23.52 9.90
C GLN A 359 -9.68 23.45 10.62
N GLY A 360 -8.87 22.43 10.31
CA GLY A 360 -7.51 22.29 10.82
C GLY A 360 -7.43 22.14 12.34
N LEU A 361 -8.42 21.48 12.95
CA LEU A 361 -8.47 21.26 14.38
C LEU A 361 -7.36 20.29 14.79
N GLY A 362 -6.42 20.75 15.63
CA GLY A 362 -5.33 19.93 16.14
C GLY A 362 -5.83 18.70 16.91
N ALA A 363 -5.14 17.57 16.74
CA ALA A 363 -5.40 16.39 17.53
C ALA A 363 -5.22 16.61 19.03
N THR A 364 -6.16 16.11 19.84
CA THR A 364 -6.03 16.00 21.29
C THR A 364 -6.25 14.54 21.73
N PRO A 365 -5.27 13.64 21.55
CA PRO A 365 -5.41 12.24 21.93
C PRO A 365 -5.76 12.08 23.43
N PRO A 366 -6.59 11.08 23.80
CA PRO A 366 -7.17 10.06 22.93
C PRO A 366 -8.48 10.48 22.24
N LYS A 367 -9.02 11.67 22.53
CA LYS A 367 -10.31 12.14 22.00
C LYS A 367 -10.33 13.66 21.84
N ASN A 368 -10.73 14.13 20.67
CA ASN A 368 -11.12 15.53 20.49
C ASN A 368 -12.55 15.74 20.98
N THR A 369 -12.78 16.90 21.60
CA THR A 369 -14.10 17.39 21.99
C THR A 369 -14.30 18.77 21.40
N LEU A 370 -15.33 18.93 20.59
CA LEU A 370 -15.69 20.20 19.98
C LEU A 370 -17.08 20.62 20.45
N LEU A 371 -17.20 21.88 20.85
CA LEU A 371 -18.47 22.54 21.13
C LEU A 371 -18.78 23.50 20.00
N VAL A 372 -19.95 23.34 19.39
CA VAL A 372 -20.47 24.27 18.40
C VAL A 372 -21.85 24.77 18.81
N PRO A 373 -22.29 25.97 18.39
CA PRO A 373 -23.67 26.38 18.58
C PRO A 373 -24.63 25.35 17.98
N LEU A 374 -25.72 25.04 18.67
CA LEU A 374 -26.75 24.15 18.12
C LEU A 374 -27.30 24.78 16.82
N PRO A 375 -27.32 24.04 15.70
CA PRO A 375 -27.92 24.53 14.46
C PRO A 375 -29.38 24.96 14.67
N ALA A 376 -29.80 26.03 13.99
CA ALA A 376 -31.20 26.45 13.99
C ALA A 376 -32.08 25.55 13.10
N ASP A 377 -31.46 24.79 12.19
CA ASP A 377 -32.14 23.86 11.30
C ASP A 377 -32.75 22.69 12.09
N GLU A 378 -33.94 22.25 11.67
CA GLU A 378 -34.60 21.09 12.29
C GLU A 378 -33.81 19.78 12.07
N ARG A 379 -33.01 19.73 11.00
CA ARG A 379 -32.15 18.60 10.65
C ARG A 379 -30.89 19.10 9.95
N ARG A 380 -29.73 18.62 10.40
CA ARG A 380 -28.42 18.85 9.79
C ARG A 380 -27.53 17.64 10.05
N PHE A 381 -26.71 17.31 9.07
CA PHE A 381 -25.77 16.18 9.11
C PHE A 381 -24.35 16.69 9.29
N PHE A 382 -23.52 15.92 9.97
CA PHE A 382 -22.14 16.29 10.27
C PHE A 382 -21.19 15.14 9.96
N VAL A 383 -20.02 15.49 9.45
CA VAL A 383 -18.89 14.57 9.27
C VAL A 383 -17.63 15.20 9.83
N VAL A 384 -16.76 14.37 10.42
CA VAL A 384 -15.41 14.78 10.79
C VAL A 384 -14.45 14.12 9.80
N GLY A 385 -13.70 14.94 9.06
CA GLY A 385 -12.60 14.46 8.23
C GLY A 385 -11.31 14.45 9.03
N GLU A 386 -10.58 13.32 9.00
CA GLU A 386 -9.20 13.21 9.48
C GLU A 386 -8.25 13.37 8.30
N PHE A 387 -7.16 14.10 8.50
CA PHE A 387 -6.04 14.17 7.56
C PHE A 387 -4.75 14.30 8.34
N ASP A 388 -3.64 13.89 7.74
CA ASP A 388 -2.33 14.07 8.34
C ASP A 388 -2.03 15.56 8.49
N ALA A 389 -1.47 15.92 9.66
CA ALA A 389 -0.80 17.19 9.76
C ALA A 389 0.35 17.19 8.74
N PRO A 390 0.63 18.32 8.07
CA PRO A 390 1.86 18.45 7.31
C PRO A 390 3.05 18.04 8.20
N PRO A 391 4.04 17.31 7.67
CA PRO A 391 5.21 16.92 8.45
C PRO A 391 5.83 18.14 9.10
N VAL A 392 6.06 18.06 10.41
CA VAL A 392 6.80 19.03 11.17
C VAL A 392 8.27 18.85 10.83
N ILE A 393 8.76 19.73 9.96
CA ILE A 393 10.18 19.80 9.65
C ILE A 393 10.89 20.48 10.84
N VAL A 394 11.67 19.69 11.58
CA VAL A 394 12.47 20.17 12.72
C VAL A 394 13.81 20.72 12.25
N LEU A 395 14.36 20.16 11.17
CA LEU A 395 15.55 20.63 10.48
C LEU A 395 15.40 20.37 8.98
N ALA A 396 15.78 21.35 8.17
CA ALA A 396 16.09 21.16 6.75
C ALA A 396 17.24 22.10 6.42
N ASP A 397 18.36 21.54 6.01
CA ASP A 397 19.59 22.28 5.73
C ASP A 397 20.28 21.67 4.51
N ASP A 398 20.30 22.43 3.42
CA ASP A 398 21.03 22.12 2.18
C ASP A 398 22.49 22.54 2.26
N LEU A 399 22.95 23.04 3.41
CA LEU A 399 24.33 23.45 3.71
C LEU A 399 24.88 24.63 2.88
N GLU A 400 24.08 25.18 1.97
CA GLU A 400 24.46 26.30 1.11
C GLU A 400 24.43 27.65 1.83
N SER A 401 23.81 27.69 3.01
CA SER A 401 23.76 28.87 3.88
C SER A 401 25.02 29.04 4.76
N GLY A 402 26.01 28.16 4.60
CA GLY A 402 27.25 28.14 5.39
C GLY A 402 27.10 27.43 6.73
N VAL A 403 28.10 27.57 7.61
CA VAL A 403 28.23 26.74 8.84
C VAL A 403 27.02 26.83 9.79
N GLY A 404 26.32 27.96 9.83
CA GLY A 404 25.11 28.10 10.66
C GLY A 404 25.34 27.72 12.14
N GLY A 405 24.45 26.87 12.67
CA GLY A 405 24.53 26.34 14.03
C GLY A 405 25.27 25.01 14.17
N TRP A 406 25.90 24.53 13.11
CA TRP A 406 26.68 23.29 13.12
C TRP A 406 27.97 23.47 13.93
N ALA A 407 28.41 22.40 14.58
CA ALA A 407 29.63 22.39 15.37
C ALA A 407 30.48 21.16 15.05
N THR A 408 31.79 21.33 15.01
CA THR A 408 32.76 20.25 14.79
C THR A 408 33.62 20.03 16.04
N ALA A 409 34.08 18.80 16.24
CA ALA A 409 35.00 18.45 17.31
C ALA A 409 36.07 17.47 16.81
N ILE A 410 37.30 17.67 17.28
CA ILE A 410 38.41 16.74 17.13
C ILE A 410 38.58 16.03 18.47
N ASN A 411 38.37 14.72 18.47
CA ASN A 411 38.38 13.87 19.66
C ASN A 411 39.64 13.00 19.75
N ASP A 412 40.57 13.11 18.79
CA ASP A 412 41.89 12.49 18.82
C ASP A 412 43.03 13.51 19.11
N PRO A 413 44.22 13.05 19.52
CA PRO A 413 45.34 13.95 19.82
C PRO A 413 46.03 14.59 18.61
N SER A 414 45.87 14.00 17.41
CA SER A 414 46.66 14.36 16.23
C SER A 414 45.99 15.47 15.41
N GLY A 415 44.66 15.45 15.30
CA GLY A 415 43.88 16.39 14.52
C GLY A 415 44.19 16.35 13.03
N ASN A 416 44.53 15.16 12.51
CA ASN A 416 44.86 14.93 11.11
C ASN A 416 43.64 15.14 10.19
N THR A 417 42.45 14.84 10.70
CA THR A 417 41.18 15.07 10.02
C THR A 417 40.33 16.06 10.80
N ARG A 418 39.48 16.81 10.12
CA ARG A 418 38.41 17.62 10.70
C ARG A 418 37.20 17.63 9.76
N TRP A 419 36.01 17.78 10.31
CA TRP A 419 34.86 18.10 9.47
C TRP A 419 35.02 19.51 8.89
N GLU A 420 34.92 19.64 7.56
CA GLU A 420 35.02 20.90 6.81
C GLU A 420 33.79 21.07 5.92
N LEU A 421 33.27 22.29 5.86
CA LEU A 421 32.16 22.65 4.98
C LEU A 421 32.72 23.38 3.76
N GLY A 422 32.40 22.88 2.58
CA GLY A 422 32.85 23.47 1.31
C GLY A 422 32.71 22.48 0.17
N THR A 423 33.35 22.79 -0.96
CA THR A 423 33.37 21.89 -2.12
C THR A 423 34.31 20.72 -1.86
N PRO A 424 33.83 19.47 -1.86
CA PRO A 424 34.69 18.29 -1.75
C PRO A 424 35.71 18.23 -2.89
N GLY A 425 36.92 17.77 -2.59
CA GLY A 425 38.05 17.79 -3.52
C GLY A 425 39.20 16.87 -3.14
N ALA A 426 38.89 15.75 -2.49
CA ALA A 426 39.83 14.68 -2.18
C ALA A 426 40.31 13.95 -3.45
N THR A 427 41.27 13.04 -3.30
CA THR A 427 41.84 12.23 -4.39
C THR A 427 40.78 11.31 -5.01
N THR A 428 39.86 10.80 -4.20
CA THR A 428 38.67 10.04 -4.60
C THR A 428 37.41 10.67 -3.99
N GLY A 429 36.24 10.09 -4.26
CA GLY A 429 34.98 10.57 -3.72
C GLY A 429 34.35 11.71 -4.52
N PRO A 430 33.45 12.49 -3.90
CA PRO A 430 32.70 13.52 -4.60
C PRO A 430 33.60 14.73 -4.93
N LEU A 431 33.28 15.43 -6.02
CA LEU A 431 33.92 16.69 -6.45
C LEU A 431 32.98 17.91 -6.34
N SER A 432 31.79 17.69 -5.79
CA SER A 432 30.75 18.68 -5.51
C SER A 432 29.89 18.16 -4.37
N GLY A 433 29.07 19.02 -3.78
CA GLY A 433 27.99 18.53 -2.93
C GLY A 433 26.92 17.77 -3.73
N ALA A 434 25.91 17.28 -3.03
CA ALA A 434 24.85 16.48 -3.63
C ALA A 434 24.09 17.30 -4.69
N GLU A 435 23.62 16.63 -5.75
CA GLU A 435 22.92 17.30 -6.87
C GLU A 435 23.75 18.39 -7.58
N GLY A 436 25.07 18.40 -7.37
CA GLY A 436 25.97 19.42 -7.93
C GLY A 436 26.01 20.72 -7.13
N SER A 437 25.57 20.70 -5.87
CA SER A 437 25.65 21.83 -4.92
C SER A 437 27.11 22.21 -4.63
N SER A 438 27.31 23.41 -4.05
CA SER A 438 28.66 23.95 -3.83
C SER A 438 29.29 23.44 -2.54
N ASN A 439 28.47 23.10 -1.55
CA ASN A 439 28.90 22.79 -0.20
C ASN A 439 28.40 21.41 0.23
N ALA A 440 29.28 20.66 0.86
CA ALA A 440 28.94 19.52 1.69
C ALA A 440 29.84 19.52 2.92
N TRP A 441 29.39 18.86 3.99
CA TRP A 441 30.30 18.54 5.09
C TRP A 441 31.11 17.32 4.71
N SER A 442 32.43 17.39 4.78
CA SER A 442 33.34 16.28 4.49
C SER A 442 34.37 16.09 5.61
N THR A 443 34.84 14.87 5.80
CA THR A 443 35.94 14.52 6.73
C THR A 443 37.30 15.00 6.19
N ASN A 444 37.44 16.32 6.05
CA ASN A 444 38.34 17.11 5.19
C ASN A 444 37.73 17.36 3.81
N LEU A 445 38.00 18.54 3.23
CA LEU A 445 37.74 18.77 1.80
C LEU A 445 38.74 18.01 0.91
N GLY A 446 39.87 17.60 1.47
CA GLY A 446 40.84 16.68 0.85
C GLY A 446 40.77 15.28 1.46
N ASP A 447 41.82 14.48 1.30
CA ASP A 447 41.87 13.13 1.88
C ASP A 447 41.82 13.17 3.42
N TYR A 448 41.14 12.21 4.06
CA TYR A 448 41.22 12.07 5.52
C TYR A 448 42.58 11.52 5.94
N GLY A 449 42.94 11.71 7.21
CA GLY A 449 44.20 11.26 7.77
C GLY A 449 44.05 10.16 8.83
N ALA A 450 45.13 9.40 9.01
CA ALA A 450 45.25 8.32 9.99
C ALA A 450 44.89 8.72 11.44
N ASP A 451 44.49 7.71 12.23
CA ASP A 451 44.19 7.74 13.66
C ASP A 451 43.21 8.86 14.06
N SER A 452 42.27 9.19 13.19
CA SER A 452 41.34 10.29 13.39
C SER A 452 40.12 9.87 14.19
N ASN A 453 39.60 10.77 15.02
CA ASN A 453 38.29 10.63 15.65
C ASN A 453 37.63 12.01 15.71
N ILE A 454 36.63 12.22 14.87
CA ILE A 454 36.01 13.54 14.71
C ILE A 454 34.49 13.46 14.76
N SER A 455 33.86 14.53 15.25
CA SER A 455 32.40 14.65 15.33
C SER A 455 31.92 15.89 14.58
N LEU A 456 30.85 15.75 13.81
CA LEU A 456 30.01 16.83 13.31
C LEU A 456 28.69 16.79 14.05
N ARG A 457 28.22 17.94 14.53
CA ARG A 457 27.01 18.08 15.33
C ARG A 457 26.07 19.07 14.69
N SER A 458 24.80 18.69 14.57
CA SER A 458 23.72 19.57 14.12
C SER A 458 23.50 20.74 15.11
N PRO A 459 22.76 21.78 14.69
CA PRO A 459 22.09 22.68 15.62
C PRO A 459 21.18 21.91 16.60
N VAL A 460 20.79 22.58 17.70
CA VAL A 460 19.83 22.01 18.66
C VAL A 460 18.45 21.89 18.02
N LEU A 461 17.90 20.68 18.06
CA LEU A 461 16.58 20.32 17.56
C LEU A 461 15.59 20.24 18.72
N ASP A 462 14.46 20.92 18.62
CA ASP A 462 13.38 20.85 19.62
C ASP A 462 12.41 19.71 19.27
N MET A 463 12.52 18.59 19.98
CA MET A 463 11.64 17.42 19.80
C MET A 463 10.46 17.41 20.78
N SER A 464 10.19 18.52 21.48
CA SER A 464 9.18 18.55 22.56
C SER A 464 7.74 18.32 22.08
N ALA A 465 7.44 18.70 20.84
CA ALA A 465 6.12 18.54 20.21
C ALA A 465 6.05 17.35 19.23
N ILE A 466 7.14 16.59 19.11
CA ILE A 466 7.30 15.49 18.16
C ILE A 466 6.95 14.17 18.85
N THR A 467 6.29 13.25 18.15
CA THR A 467 5.94 11.92 18.69
C THR A 467 6.72 10.76 18.06
N GLU A 468 7.16 10.95 16.82
CA GLU A 468 8.06 10.09 16.06
C GLU A 468 8.80 10.99 15.04
N ALA A 469 9.96 10.57 14.54
CA ALA A 469 10.67 11.32 13.50
C ALA A 469 11.68 10.45 12.76
N GLU A 470 12.06 10.89 11.57
CA GLU A 470 13.13 10.33 10.74
C GLU A 470 14.18 11.41 10.43
N LEU A 471 15.45 11.03 10.56
CA LEU A 471 16.57 11.75 9.98
C LEU A 471 16.80 11.24 8.56
N SER A 472 16.93 12.13 7.58
CA SER A 472 17.46 11.80 6.26
C SER A 472 18.57 12.76 5.83
N PHE A 473 19.53 12.26 5.07
CA PHE A 473 20.62 13.06 4.50
C PHE A 473 21.20 12.34 3.28
N MET A 474 21.81 13.08 2.38
CA MET A 474 22.66 12.53 1.33
C MET A 474 24.03 12.22 1.92
N ALA A 475 24.59 11.07 1.55
CA ALA A 475 25.89 10.61 2.00
C ALA A 475 26.73 10.14 0.82
N PHE A 476 28.03 10.31 0.93
CA PHE A 476 29.03 9.69 0.06
C PHE A 476 30.08 9.03 0.95
N ARG A 477 30.14 7.70 0.93
CA ARG A 477 31.11 6.91 1.69
C ARG A 477 32.22 6.44 0.78
N ASP A 478 33.44 6.77 1.16
CA ASP A 478 34.64 6.51 0.38
C ASP A 478 35.82 6.54 1.37
N ALA A 479 35.83 5.56 2.28
CA ALA A 479 36.96 5.30 3.17
C ALA A 479 37.96 4.35 2.47
N ASP A 480 38.75 3.56 3.21
CA ASP A 480 39.67 2.56 2.63
C ASP A 480 39.03 1.15 2.48
N GLY A 481 37.78 1.00 2.95
CA GLY A 481 37.02 -0.24 2.92
C GLY A 481 37.31 -1.20 4.10
N VAL A 482 38.19 -0.84 5.03
CA VAL A 482 38.66 -1.72 6.11
C VAL A 482 38.87 -0.95 7.42
N ALA A 483 38.27 -1.42 8.52
CA ALA A 483 38.50 -0.94 9.90
C ALA A 483 38.09 0.52 10.21
N ASP A 484 37.91 1.38 9.22
CA ASP A 484 37.27 2.68 9.36
C ASP A 484 35.79 2.53 9.74
N ILE A 485 35.30 3.43 10.61
CA ILE A 485 33.92 3.40 11.09
C ILE A 485 33.29 4.79 11.08
N ALA A 486 32.00 4.84 10.76
CA ALA A 486 31.17 6.00 10.99
C ALA A 486 29.90 5.62 11.76
N THR A 487 29.45 6.51 12.64
CA THR A 487 28.22 6.31 13.41
C THR A 487 27.41 7.59 13.49
N VAL A 488 26.09 7.45 13.45
CA VAL A 488 25.13 8.51 13.77
C VAL A 488 24.59 8.29 15.17
N ARG A 489 24.59 9.33 15.99
CA ARG A 489 24.14 9.31 17.39
C ARG A 489 23.19 10.46 17.66
N PHE A 490 22.20 10.22 18.51
CA PHE A 490 21.35 11.26 19.06
C PHE A 490 21.85 11.61 20.45
N LEU A 491 22.11 12.89 20.71
CA LEU A 491 22.66 13.39 21.96
C LEU A 491 21.66 14.34 22.62
N ARG A 492 21.55 14.31 23.95
CA ARG A 492 20.81 15.34 24.68
C ARG A 492 21.56 16.67 24.57
N ALA A 493 20.86 17.73 24.18
CA ALA A 493 21.49 19.03 23.91
C ALA A 493 22.17 19.67 25.13
N SER A 494 21.73 19.35 26.36
CA SER A 494 22.24 20.00 27.58
C SER A 494 23.59 19.49 28.05
N ASP A 495 23.93 18.23 27.79
CA ASP A 495 25.08 17.54 28.39
C ASP A 495 25.79 16.57 27.42
N LEU A 496 25.31 16.46 26.16
CA LEU A 496 25.82 15.57 25.12
C LEU A 496 25.75 14.08 25.49
N VAL A 497 24.92 13.71 26.47
CA VAL A 497 24.66 12.30 26.78
C VAL A 497 23.99 11.65 25.58
N GLN A 498 24.56 10.53 25.11
CA GLN A 498 23.94 9.73 24.05
C GLN A 498 22.59 9.17 24.50
N LEU A 499 21.61 9.28 23.62
CA LEU A 499 20.25 8.79 23.74
C LEU A 499 20.10 7.62 22.76
N GLY A 500 19.62 6.48 23.24
CA GLY A 500 19.43 5.29 22.40
C GLY A 500 20.71 4.67 21.83
N ALA A 501 20.52 3.70 20.94
CA ALA A 501 21.61 3.03 20.23
C ALA A 501 22.19 3.93 19.12
N ALA A 502 23.49 3.81 18.87
CA ALA A 502 24.13 4.45 17.73
C ALA A 502 23.82 3.66 16.45
N THR A 503 23.62 4.36 15.34
CA THR A 503 23.41 3.73 14.03
C THR A 503 24.76 3.70 13.28
N PRO A 504 25.33 2.52 12.99
CA PRO A 504 26.53 2.43 12.18
C PRO A 504 26.24 2.78 10.73
N LEU A 505 27.17 3.49 10.09
CA LEU A 505 27.24 3.62 8.64
C LEU A 505 28.34 2.66 8.16
N ASP A 506 28.01 1.81 7.19
CA ASP A 506 28.96 0.83 6.67
C ASP A 506 30.01 1.54 5.80
N MET A 507 31.22 1.71 6.35
CA MET A 507 32.37 2.32 5.66
C MET A 507 33.20 1.30 4.88
N THR A 508 32.76 0.03 4.79
CA THR A 508 33.34 -0.93 3.84
C THR A 508 32.86 -0.70 2.40
N VAL A 509 31.84 0.16 2.24
CA VAL A 509 31.23 0.51 0.97
C VAL A 509 31.93 1.72 0.34
N PHE A 510 32.13 1.64 -0.98
CA PHE A 510 32.56 2.75 -1.83
C PHE A 510 31.38 3.18 -2.68
N ASP A 511 30.77 4.29 -2.30
CA ASP A 511 29.71 4.89 -3.10
C ASP A 511 30.33 5.52 -4.37
N VAL A 512 29.62 5.41 -5.49
CA VAL A 512 30.02 6.02 -6.78
C VAL A 512 29.22 7.28 -7.11
N ASP A 513 28.18 7.55 -6.32
CA ASP A 513 27.34 8.73 -6.34
C ASP A 513 26.73 8.95 -4.95
N TRP A 514 26.20 10.14 -4.70
CA TRP A 514 25.50 10.46 -3.46
C TRP A 514 24.29 9.55 -3.25
N ILE A 515 24.19 8.92 -2.08
CA ILE A 515 23.05 8.08 -1.69
C ILE A 515 22.24 8.72 -0.57
N LYS A 516 20.94 8.49 -0.55
CA LYS A 516 20.09 8.96 0.55
C LYS A 516 20.08 7.94 1.69
N ILE A 517 20.49 8.36 2.88
CA ILE A 517 20.40 7.57 4.11
C ILE A 517 19.20 8.06 4.93
N ARG A 518 18.45 7.10 5.51
CA ARG A 518 17.29 7.35 6.39
C ARG A 518 17.48 6.59 7.70
N ILE A 519 17.31 7.28 8.83
CA ILE A 519 17.51 6.74 10.17
C ILE A 519 16.34 7.19 11.04
N PRO A 520 15.54 6.26 11.59
CA PRO A 520 14.53 6.60 12.59
C PRO A 520 15.17 7.31 13.78
N VAL A 521 14.58 8.41 14.24
CA VAL A 521 14.99 9.06 15.48
C VAL A 521 14.67 8.14 16.65
N VAL A 522 15.66 7.91 17.50
CA VAL A 522 15.52 7.00 18.64
C VAL A 522 14.42 7.49 19.60
N PRO A 523 13.58 6.59 20.17
CA PRO A 523 12.49 6.98 21.07
C PRO A 523 12.96 7.81 22.28
N GLU A 524 14.19 7.59 22.76
CA GLU A 524 14.79 8.33 23.87
C GLU A 524 15.09 9.80 23.53
N ALA A 525 15.15 10.17 22.25
CA ALA A 525 15.34 11.55 21.78
C ALA A 525 14.03 12.34 21.74
N ILE A 526 12.89 11.66 21.69
CA ILE A 526 11.57 12.29 21.58
C ILE A 526 11.19 13.02 22.88
N GLY A 527 10.60 14.21 22.77
CA GLY A 527 10.13 15.00 23.91
C GLY A 527 11.17 15.91 24.58
N GLN A 528 12.38 16.02 24.04
CA GLN A 528 13.44 16.90 24.58
C GLN A 528 14.28 17.57 23.48
N ASN A 529 15.18 18.47 23.88
CA ASN A 529 16.11 19.11 22.95
C ASN A 529 17.30 18.19 22.66
N VAL A 530 17.58 17.95 21.37
CA VAL A 530 18.60 16.99 20.93
C VAL A 530 19.57 17.58 19.91
N ILE A 531 20.72 16.93 19.76
CA ILE A 531 21.72 17.19 18.74
C ILE A 531 22.00 15.87 18.04
N ILE A 532 22.12 15.88 16.71
CA ILE A 532 22.54 14.73 15.93
C ILE A 532 24.05 14.82 15.73
N GLU A 533 24.77 13.75 16.04
CA GLU A 533 26.21 13.64 15.85
C GLU A 533 26.55 12.60 14.78
N TRP A 534 27.30 13.01 13.77
CA TRP A 534 28.01 12.13 12.85
C TRP A 534 29.46 12.02 13.33
N ASN A 535 29.86 10.83 13.75
CA ASN A 535 31.21 10.55 14.19
C ASN A 535 31.92 9.66 13.16
N PHE A 536 33.12 10.07 12.75
CA PHE A 536 34.01 9.31 11.88
C PHE A 536 35.28 8.98 12.65
N VAL A 537 35.72 7.72 12.58
CA VAL A 537 36.96 7.24 13.16
C VAL A 537 37.71 6.47 12.09
N SER A 538 38.95 6.87 11.83
CA SER A 538 39.83 6.15 10.91
C SER A 538 40.81 5.27 11.67
N ASP A 539 41.31 4.24 10.99
CA ASP A 539 42.42 3.43 11.47
C ASP A 539 43.78 4.14 11.29
N GLY A 540 44.89 3.43 11.55
CA GLY A 540 46.25 3.99 11.48
C GLY A 540 46.86 4.05 10.07
N GLY A 541 46.12 3.64 9.03
CA GLY A 541 46.48 3.74 7.62
C GLY A 541 46.57 5.19 7.16
N VAL A 542 47.50 5.46 6.24
CA VAL A 542 47.54 6.73 5.52
C VAL A 542 46.95 6.48 4.15
N ASP A 543 45.72 6.94 3.97
CA ASP A 543 44.92 6.60 2.81
C ASP A 543 44.55 7.83 1.99
N ALA A 544 44.39 7.63 0.68
CA ALA A 544 44.11 8.70 -0.27
C ALA A 544 42.62 8.68 -0.66
N PHE A 545 41.76 8.80 0.35
CA PHE A 545 40.31 8.67 0.23
C PHE A 545 39.58 9.83 0.92
N SER A 546 38.37 10.17 0.46
CA SER A 546 37.61 11.32 0.99
C SER A 546 36.97 11.09 2.36
N GLY A 547 36.79 9.83 2.75
CA GLY A 547 36.19 9.40 4.01
C GLY A 547 34.66 9.44 3.92
N LEU A 548 34.04 10.33 4.70
CA LEU A 548 32.59 10.52 4.72
C LEU A 548 32.24 11.96 4.35
N SER A 549 31.36 12.12 3.36
CA SER A 549 30.70 13.40 3.06
C SER A 549 29.20 13.30 3.27
N ILE A 550 28.57 14.37 3.78
CA ILE A 550 27.12 14.47 3.96
C ILE A 550 26.58 15.80 3.43
N ASP A 551 25.34 15.77 2.94
CA ASP A 551 24.61 16.91 2.41
C ASP A 551 23.08 16.75 2.57
N ASN A 552 22.28 17.79 2.29
CA ASN A 552 20.81 17.77 2.28
C ASN A 552 20.20 17.12 3.53
N VAL A 553 20.54 17.64 4.71
CA VAL A 553 20.13 17.07 5.99
C VAL A 553 18.72 17.53 6.36
N GLN A 554 17.85 16.58 6.67
CA GLN A 554 16.48 16.83 7.08
C GLN A 554 16.08 15.97 8.28
N VAL A 555 15.33 16.56 9.22
CA VAL A 555 14.63 15.85 10.28
C VAL A 555 13.17 16.26 10.25
N SER A 556 12.26 15.30 10.10
CA SER A 556 10.81 15.52 10.16
C SER A 556 10.11 14.37 10.87
N ASP A 557 8.90 14.64 11.37
CA ASP A 557 8.03 13.62 11.95
C ASP A 557 7.42 12.65 10.91
#